data_AF-A0A7C4HIK6-F1
#
_entry.id   AF-A0A7C4HIK6-F1
#
_cell.length_a   1.000
_cell.length_b   1.000
_cell.length_c   1.000
_cell.angle_alpha   90.00
_cell.angle_beta   90.00
_cell.angle_gamma   90.00
#
_symmetry.space_group_name_H-M   'P 1'
#
loop_
_entity.id
_entity.type
_entity.pdbx_description
1 polymer ?
#
loop_
_entity_poly.entity_id
_entity_poly.type
_entity_poly.pdbx_seq_one_letter_code
_entity_poly.pdbx_strand_id
1 'polypeptide(L)'
;MDPALLNEIITLESVLDEMDYFQILKIKQSAFASEIKQAYFNQSRVFHPDKFYNEPPDVLEKANKIFKRLAEAYNVLSDNDKRVAYTKSIAGADRKKYLRYDPKLIEQAKAGGQKEDEGQTPMGKKYYQMAKNSMLNKDYNSAKINLQLAAKMEPANQTFKRKLAEVDEIIKLKKQQKVGG
;
A
#
# COMPACT_ATOMS: atom_id res chain seq x y z
N MET A 1 -30.24 -21.86 10.49
CA MET A 1 -29.47 -20.62 10.75
C MET A 1 -30.31 -19.50 11.34
N ASP A 2 -29.69 -18.55 12.05
CA ASP A 2 -30.26 -17.22 12.36
C ASP A 2 -30.53 -16.41 11.06
N PRO A 3 -31.76 -15.89 10.83
CA PRO A 3 -32.09 -15.11 9.64
C PRO A 3 -31.20 -13.87 9.42
N ALA A 4 -30.71 -13.24 10.49
CA ALA A 4 -29.82 -12.08 10.36
C ALA A 4 -28.47 -12.48 9.76
N LEU A 5 -27.90 -13.59 10.21
CA LEU A 5 -26.66 -14.16 9.65
C LEU A 5 -26.84 -14.58 8.19
N LEU A 6 -27.98 -15.16 7.83
CA LEU A 6 -28.27 -15.53 6.43
C LEU A 6 -28.29 -14.29 5.52
N ASN A 7 -28.99 -13.23 5.94
CA ASN A 7 -29.03 -11.97 5.20
C ASN A 7 -27.63 -11.33 5.09
N GLU A 8 -26.83 -11.43 6.15
CA GLU A 8 -25.44 -10.97 6.15
C GLU A 8 -24.58 -11.75 5.14
N ILE A 9 -24.68 -13.09 5.10
CA ILE A 9 -23.95 -13.92 4.13
C ILE A 9 -24.32 -13.54 2.69
N ILE A 10 -25.61 -13.41 2.40
CA ILE A 10 -26.10 -13.04 1.06
C ILE A 10 -25.60 -11.65 0.67
N THR A 11 -25.75 -10.67 1.56
CA THR A 11 -25.32 -9.30 1.31
C THR A 11 -23.81 -9.25 1.10
N LEU A 12 -23.03 -9.82 2.02
CA LEU A 12 -21.58 -9.76 1.99
C LEU A 12 -21.00 -10.47 0.77
N GLU A 13 -21.57 -11.61 0.35
CA GLU A 13 -21.13 -12.28 -0.88
C GLU A 13 -21.40 -11.45 -2.13
N SER A 14 -22.55 -10.77 -2.20
CA SER A 14 -22.93 -9.97 -3.37
C SER A 14 -22.02 -8.77 -3.63
N VAL A 15 -21.40 -8.20 -2.58
CA VAL A 15 -20.51 -7.04 -2.67
C VAL A 15 -19.04 -7.38 -2.43
N LEU A 16 -18.70 -8.67 -2.33
CA LEU A 16 -17.37 -9.12 -1.89
C LEU A 16 -16.24 -8.58 -2.76
N ASP A 17 -16.48 -8.45 -4.07
CA ASP A 17 -15.51 -7.94 -5.05
C ASP A 17 -15.44 -6.41 -5.12
N GLU A 18 -16.37 -5.71 -4.46
CA GLU A 18 -16.39 -4.26 -4.34
C GLU A 18 -15.76 -3.76 -3.03
N MET A 19 -15.44 -4.67 -2.11
CA MET A 19 -14.86 -4.37 -0.81
C MET A 19 -13.34 -4.54 -0.78
N ASP A 20 -12.66 -3.62 -0.09
CA ASP A 20 -11.26 -3.79 0.27
C ASP A 20 -11.08 -4.68 1.51
N TYR A 21 -9.86 -5.13 1.76
CA TYR A 21 -9.54 -6.07 2.84
C TYR A 21 -9.76 -5.52 4.24
N PHE A 22 -9.72 -4.19 4.42
CA PHE A 22 -10.05 -3.58 5.70
C PHE A 22 -11.56 -3.63 5.94
N GLN A 23 -12.36 -3.37 4.90
CA GLN A 23 -13.81 -3.50 4.95
C GLN A 23 -14.25 -4.95 5.18
N ILE A 24 -13.61 -5.91 4.51
CA ILE A 24 -13.86 -7.36 4.70
C ILE A 24 -13.61 -7.79 6.14
N LEU A 25 -12.53 -7.30 6.76
CA LEU A 25 -12.25 -7.56 8.18
C LEU A 25 -13.03 -6.63 9.14
N LYS A 26 -13.82 -5.69 8.62
CA LYS A 26 -14.59 -4.69 9.39
C LYS A 26 -13.72 -3.83 10.32
N ILE A 27 -12.57 -3.39 9.82
CA ILE A 27 -11.60 -2.56 10.54
C ILE A 27 -11.26 -1.29 9.77
N LYS A 28 -10.66 -0.31 10.46
CA LYS A 28 -10.13 0.90 9.82
C LYS A 28 -8.77 0.62 9.18
N GLN A 29 -8.40 1.39 8.15
CA GLN A 29 -7.06 1.30 7.54
C GLN A 29 -5.92 1.63 8.54
N SER A 30 -6.22 2.39 9.60
CA SER A 30 -5.32 2.72 10.70
C SER A 30 -5.14 1.61 11.74
N ALA A 31 -5.82 0.46 11.59
CA ALA A 31 -5.83 -0.59 12.61
C ALA A 31 -4.44 -1.17 12.87
N PHE A 32 -4.14 -1.49 14.12
CA PHE A 32 -2.89 -2.14 14.52
C PHE A 32 -2.89 -3.64 14.15
N ALA A 33 -1.71 -4.26 14.14
CA ALA A 33 -1.57 -5.68 13.83
C ALA A 33 -2.39 -6.59 14.77
N SER A 34 -2.52 -6.20 16.05
CA SER A 34 -3.36 -6.89 17.03
C SER A 34 -4.85 -6.85 16.66
N GLU A 35 -5.34 -5.69 16.21
CA GLU A 35 -6.74 -5.51 15.78
C GLU A 35 -7.04 -6.32 14.52
N ILE A 36 -6.11 -6.37 13.56
CA ILE A 36 -6.24 -7.19 12.34
C ILE A 36 -6.38 -8.67 12.70
N LYS A 37 -5.51 -9.17 13.59
CA LYS A 37 -5.55 -10.57 14.04
C LYS A 37 -6.84 -10.89 14.79
N GLN A 38 -7.27 -10.00 15.69
CA GLN A 38 -8.50 -10.18 16.45
C GLN A 38 -9.74 -10.17 15.54
N ALA A 39 -9.79 -9.24 14.59
CA ALA A 39 -10.88 -9.15 13.63
C ALA A 39 -10.99 -10.42 12.77
N TYR A 40 -9.86 -10.90 12.23
CA TYR A 40 -9.83 -12.15 11.47
C TYR A 40 -10.33 -13.34 12.29
N PHE A 41 -9.89 -13.48 13.54
CA PHE A 41 -10.33 -14.56 14.42
C PHE A 41 -11.84 -14.51 14.66
N ASN A 42 -12.38 -13.32 14.93
CA ASN A 42 -13.81 -13.13 15.17
C ASN A 42 -14.63 -13.45 13.92
N GLN A 43 -14.27 -12.90 12.76
CA GLN A 43 -15.00 -13.15 11.51
C GLN A 43 -14.87 -14.62 11.06
N SER A 44 -13.69 -15.23 11.19
CA SER A 44 -13.46 -16.65 10.85
C SER A 44 -14.37 -17.58 11.64
N ARG A 45 -14.62 -17.29 12.92
CA ARG A 45 -15.55 -18.07 13.75
C ARG A 45 -17.01 -17.88 13.33
N VAL A 46 -17.37 -16.73 12.79
CA VAL A 46 -18.72 -16.47 12.29
C VAL A 46 -18.95 -17.25 11.00
N PHE A 47 -18.02 -17.17 10.06
CA PHE A 47 -18.13 -17.68 8.69
C PHE A 47 -17.40 -19.01 8.44
N HIS A 48 -17.01 -19.75 9.48
CA HIS A 48 -16.36 -21.05 9.32
C HIS A 48 -17.27 -22.06 8.58
N PRO A 49 -16.80 -22.76 7.52
CA PRO A 49 -17.63 -23.67 6.73
C PRO A 49 -18.29 -24.77 7.57
N ASP A 50 -17.63 -25.27 8.61
CA ASP A 50 -18.19 -26.28 9.54
C ASP A 50 -19.48 -25.84 10.24
N LYS A 51 -19.81 -24.55 10.26
CA LYS A 51 -21.10 -24.09 10.82
C LYS A 51 -22.25 -24.20 9.83
N PHE A 52 -21.95 -24.47 8.57
CA PHE A 52 -22.90 -24.43 7.45
C PHE A 52 -23.04 -25.79 6.75
N TYR A 53 -22.47 -26.87 7.31
CA TYR A 53 -22.50 -28.20 6.68
C TYR A 53 -23.91 -28.80 6.53
N ASN A 54 -24.86 -28.38 7.38
CA ASN A 54 -26.27 -28.78 7.32
C ASN A 54 -27.16 -27.75 6.62
N GLU A 55 -26.59 -26.64 6.14
CA GLU A 55 -27.33 -25.58 5.46
C GLU A 55 -27.42 -25.88 3.95
N PRO A 56 -28.30 -25.20 3.20
CA PRO A 56 -28.40 -25.39 1.75
C PRO A 56 -27.04 -25.22 1.04
N PRO A 57 -26.76 -25.99 -0.02
CA PRO A 57 -25.47 -25.95 -0.71
C PRO A 57 -25.04 -24.54 -1.16
N ASP A 58 -25.99 -23.70 -1.56
CA ASP A 58 -25.72 -22.31 -1.97
C ASP A 58 -25.23 -21.45 -0.79
N VAL A 59 -25.79 -21.64 0.40
CA VAL A 59 -25.39 -20.92 1.62
C VAL A 59 -23.98 -21.35 2.05
N LEU A 60 -23.71 -22.65 2.00
CA LEU A 60 -22.38 -23.19 2.27
C LEU A 60 -21.35 -22.65 1.26
N GLU A 61 -21.69 -22.55 -0.02
CA GLU A 61 -20.80 -21.97 -1.04
C GLU A 61 -20.50 -20.49 -0.74
N LYS A 62 -21.51 -19.69 -0.41
CA LYS A 62 -21.35 -18.26 -0.07
C LYS A 62 -20.47 -18.06 1.17
N ALA A 63 -20.73 -18.81 2.23
CA ALA A 63 -19.91 -18.79 3.43
C ALA A 63 -18.44 -19.16 3.14
N ASN A 64 -18.22 -20.18 2.29
CA ASN A 64 -16.88 -20.56 1.85
C ASN A 64 -16.16 -19.43 1.09
N LYS A 65 -16.86 -18.71 0.19
CA LYS A 65 -16.28 -17.56 -0.53
C LYS A 65 -15.87 -16.44 0.43
N ILE A 66 -16.73 -16.09 1.38
CA ILE A 66 -16.45 -15.09 2.41
C ILE A 66 -15.25 -15.53 3.26
N PHE A 67 -15.23 -16.78 3.72
CA PHE A 67 -14.14 -17.32 4.53
C PHE A 67 -12.79 -17.27 3.81
N LYS A 68 -12.74 -17.67 2.54
CA LYS A 68 -11.54 -17.55 1.71
C LYS A 68 -11.07 -16.10 1.62
N ARG A 69 -12.00 -15.16 1.41
CA ARG A 69 -11.67 -13.72 1.34
C ARG A 69 -11.16 -13.15 2.67
N LEU A 70 -11.70 -13.61 3.81
CA LEU A 70 -11.19 -13.27 5.14
C LEU A 70 -9.74 -13.74 5.31
N ALA A 71 -9.42 -14.96 4.88
CA ALA A 71 -8.08 -15.52 4.95
C ALA A 71 -7.09 -14.77 4.04
N GLU A 72 -7.51 -14.42 2.82
CA GLU A 72 -6.74 -13.57 1.91
C GLU A 72 -6.45 -12.19 2.50
N ALA A 73 -7.48 -11.55 3.06
CA ALA A 73 -7.36 -10.24 3.71
C ALA A 73 -6.37 -10.30 4.89
N TYR A 74 -6.48 -11.32 5.74
CA TYR A 74 -5.55 -11.51 6.85
C TYR A 74 -4.11 -11.72 6.38
N ASN A 75 -3.87 -12.62 5.41
CA ASN A 75 -2.53 -12.90 4.87
C ASN A 75 -1.81 -11.62 4.40
N VAL A 76 -2.55 -10.74 3.75
CA VAL A 76 -2.03 -9.50 3.17
C VAL A 76 -1.87 -8.41 4.22
N LEU A 77 -2.84 -8.25 5.13
CA LEU A 77 -2.81 -7.19 6.13
C LEU A 77 -1.92 -7.51 7.34
N SER A 78 -1.67 -8.80 7.63
CA SER A 78 -0.78 -9.21 8.72
C SER A 78 0.71 -9.05 8.37
N ASP A 79 1.04 -9.04 7.09
CA ASP A 79 2.39 -8.82 6.58
C ASP A 79 2.60 -7.33 6.32
N ASN A 80 3.61 -6.73 6.96
CA ASN A 80 3.83 -5.29 6.90
C ASN A 80 4.10 -4.79 5.47
N ASP A 81 4.91 -5.51 4.69
CA ASP A 81 5.30 -5.08 3.35
C ASP A 81 4.14 -5.22 2.36
N LYS A 82 3.39 -6.33 2.45
CA LYS A 82 2.17 -6.52 1.65
C LYS A 82 1.10 -5.52 2.01
N ARG A 83 0.89 -5.25 3.30
CA ARG A 83 -0.08 -4.25 3.79
C ARG A 83 0.24 -2.88 3.24
N VAL A 84 1.50 -2.43 3.31
CA VAL A 84 1.92 -1.12 2.79
C VAL A 84 1.69 -1.05 1.28
N ALA A 85 2.11 -2.08 0.54
CA ALA A 85 1.93 -2.13 -0.91
C ALA A 85 0.44 -2.11 -1.31
N TYR A 86 -0.38 -2.91 -0.64
CA TYR A 86 -1.82 -2.98 -0.84
C TYR A 86 -2.53 -1.66 -0.53
N THR A 87 -2.23 -1.08 0.64
CA THR A 87 -2.82 0.20 1.07
C THR A 87 -2.52 1.31 0.06
N LYS A 88 -1.29 1.34 -0.47
CA LYS A 88 -0.90 2.28 -1.51
C LYS A 88 -1.65 2.05 -2.83
N SER A 89 -1.85 0.80 -3.24
CA SER A 89 -2.51 0.50 -4.52
C SER A 89 -4.01 0.84 -4.51
N ILE A 90 -4.69 0.69 -3.37
CA ILE A 90 -6.12 1.02 -3.25
C ILE A 90 -6.40 2.52 -3.01
N ALA A 91 -5.36 3.35 -2.87
CA ALA A 91 -5.48 4.80 -2.71
C ALA A 91 -5.55 5.58 -4.03
N GLY A 92 -5.26 4.93 -5.16
CA GLY A 92 -5.24 5.56 -6.49
C GLY A 92 -6.59 5.60 -7.20
N ALA A 93 -6.66 6.34 -8.31
CA ALA A 93 -7.85 6.41 -9.17
C ALA A 93 -8.29 5.03 -9.70
N ASP A 94 -7.33 4.12 -9.89
CA ASP A 94 -7.53 2.75 -10.35
C ASP A 94 -7.85 1.74 -9.22
N ARG A 95 -8.26 2.18 -8.02
CA ARG A 95 -8.40 1.30 -6.84
C ARG A 95 -9.20 0.01 -7.07
N LYS A 96 -10.20 0.05 -7.95
CA LYS A 96 -11.05 -1.12 -8.28
C LYS A 96 -10.23 -2.31 -8.80
N LYS A 97 -9.10 -2.05 -9.47
CA LYS A 97 -8.17 -3.09 -9.95
C LYS A 97 -7.39 -3.77 -8.83
N TYR A 98 -7.35 -3.16 -7.64
CA TYR A 98 -6.48 -3.56 -6.53
C TYR A 98 -7.27 -3.94 -5.27
N LEU A 99 -8.60 -4.03 -5.31
CA LEU A 99 -9.41 -4.40 -4.14
C LEU A 99 -9.07 -5.80 -3.63
N ARG A 100 -8.82 -6.73 -4.56
CA ARG A 100 -8.20 -8.03 -4.26
C ARG A 100 -6.71 -7.96 -4.58
N TYR A 101 -5.89 -8.42 -3.64
CA TYR A 101 -4.44 -8.39 -3.77
C TYR A 101 -3.96 -9.38 -4.82
N ASP A 102 -3.25 -8.87 -5.82
CA ASP A 102 -2.48 -9.65 -6.78
C ASP A 102 -1.02 -9.16 -6.75
N PRO A 103 -0.06 -10.01 -6.33
CA PRO A 103 1.35 -9.65 -6.30
C PRO A 103 1.88 -9.12 -7.65
N LYS A 104 1.44 -9.70 -8.78
CA LYS A 104 1.90 -9.31 -10.11
C LYS A 104 1.38 -7.94 -10.50
N LEU A 105 0.12 -7.64 -10.23
CA LEU A 105 -0.46 -6.32 -10.49
C LEU A 105 0.20 -5.25 -9.61
N ILE A 106 0.54 -5.58 -8.37
CA ILE A 106 1.24 -4.67 -7.46
C ILE A 106 2.69 -4.44 -7.90
N GLU A 107 3.38 -5.49 -8.37
CA GLU A 107 4.73 -5.36 -8.92
C GLU A 107 4.73 -4.52 -10.20
N GLN A 108 3.76 -4.74 -11.10
CA GLN A 108 3.55 -3.90 -12.28
C GLN A 108 3.20 -2.46 -11.93
N ALA A 109 2.37 -2.22 -10.90
CA ALA A 109 2.07 -0.88 -10.43
C ALA A 109 3.29 -0.19 -9.82
N LYS A 110 4.19 -0.93 -9.16
CA LYS A 110 5.48 -0.42 -8.68
C LYS A 110 6.43 -0.11 -9.85
N ALA A 111 6.41 -0.91 -10.91
CA ALA A 111 7.23 -0.70 -12.10
C ALA A 111 6.67 0.38 -13.05
N GLY A 112 5.35 0.59 -13.04
CA GLY A 112 4.60 1.51 -13.90
C GLY A 112 4.18 2.81 -13.22
N GLY A 113 4.24 2.90 -11.88
CA GLY A 113 4.27 4.18 -11.20
C GLY A 113 5.47 4.95 -11.74
N GLN A 114 5.22 6.13 -12.34
CA GLN A 114 6.20 6.94 -13.08
C GLN A 114 7.61 6.61 -12.58
N LYS A 115 8.39 5.85 -13.37
CA LYS A 115 9.83 5.76 -13.12
C LYS A 115 10.26 7.20 -12.95
N GLU A 116 10.68 7.58 -11.74
CA GLU A 116 11.23 8.90 -11.50
C GLU A 116 12.26 9.10 -12.62
N ASP A 117 12.15 10.18 -13.38
CA ASP A 117 13.06 10.40 -14.50
C ASP A 117 14.48 10.50 -13.92
N GLU A 118 15.19 9.37 -13.91
CA GLU A 118 16.51 9.23 -13.30
C GLU A 118 17.58 9.89 -14.16
N GLY A 119 17.19 10.62 -15.21
CA GLY A 119 18.05 11.16 -16.22
C GLY A 119 18.11 10.23 -17.43
N GLN A 120 18.30 10.82 -18.60
CA GLN A 120 18.55 10.16 -19.87
C GLN A 120 20.05 10.07 -20.15
N THR A 121 20.86 10.99 -19.59
CA THR A 121 22.31 11.04 -19.78
C THR A 121 23.07 10.17 -18.77
N PRO A 122 24.22 9.57 -19.13
CA PRO A 122 25.03 8.79 -18.20
C PRO A 122 25.45 9.58 -16.95
N MET A 123 25.80 10.86 -17.11
CA MET A 123 26.23 11.71 -16.01
C MET A 123 25.06 12.19 -15.15
N GLY A 124 23.92 12.56 -15.75
CA GLY A 124 22.70 12.89 -15.00
C GLY A 124 22.25 11.72 -14.13
N LYS A 125 22.23 10.50 -14.69
CA LYS A 125 21.97 9.26 -13.94
C LYS A 125 22.94 9.06 -12.80
N LYS A 126 24.25 9.15 -13.07
CA LYS A 126 25.29 8.94 -12.04
C LYS A 126 25.09 9.89 -10.85
N TYR A 127 24.94 11.19 -11.12
CA TYR A 127 24.76 12.18 -10.06
C TYR A 127 23.44 12.02 -9.33
N TYR A 128 22.35 11.66 -10.03
CA TYR A 128 21.08 11.39 -9.37
C TYR A 128 21.15 10.19 -8.42
N GLN A 129 21.82 9.10 -8.81
CA GLN A 129 22.03 7.95 -7.91
C GLN A 129 22.90 8.31 -6.70
N MET A 130 23.97 9.09 -6.89
CA MET A 130 24.77 9.61 -5.77
C MET A 130 23.93 10.45 -4.81
N ALA A 131 23.04 11.30 -5.34
CA ALA A 131 22.12 12.08 -4.52
C ALA A 131 21.17 11.19 -3.72
N LYS A 132 20.55 10.18 -4.35
CA LYS A 132 19.67 9.21 -3.68
C LYS A 132 20.38 8.53 -2.52
N ASN A 133 21.62 8.07 -2.72
CA ASN A 133 22.43 7.46 -1.66
C ASN A 133 22.72 8.45 -0.52
N SER A 134 23.07 9.70 -0.83
CA SER A 134 23.25 10.74 0.19
C SER A 134 21.96 11.03 0.98
N MET A 135 20.80 11.07 0.32
CA MET A 135 19.49 11.26 0.97
C MET A 135 19.16 10.12 1.93
N LEU A 136 19.40 8.87 1.52
CA LEU A 136 19.23 7.69 2.37
C LEU A 136 20.11 7.76 3.63
N ASN A 137 21.34 8.24 3.46
CA ASN A 137 22.29 8.46 4.56
C ASN A 137 22.04 9.74 5.36
N LYS A 138 20.94 10.47 5.08
CA LYS A 138 20.59 11.76 5.71
C LYS A 138 21.66 12.85 5.55
N ASP A 139 22.57 12.70 4.57
CA ASP A 139 23.53 13.71 4.17
C ASP A 139 22.91 14.61 3.09
N TYR A 140 22.05 15.52 3.53
CA TYR A 140 21.29 16.39 2.64
C TYR A 140 22.17 17.40 1.90
N ASN A 141 23.32 17.80 2.45
CA ASN A 141 24.24 18.71 1.77
C ASN A 141 24.88 18.04 0.55
N SER A 142 25.37 16.81 0.71
CA SER A 142 25.89 16.03 -0.41
C SER A 142 24.79 15.69 -1.41
N ALA A 143 23.57 15.39 -0.93
CA ALA A 143 22.43 15.18 -1.81
C ALA A 143 22.12 16.41 -2.68
N LYS A 144 22.16 17.61 -2.09
CA LYS A 144 21.94 18.88 -2.81
C LYS A 144 22.98 19.07 -3.91
N ILE A 145 24.26 18.91 -3.61
CA ILE A 145 25.35 19.08 -4.58
C ILE A 145 25.16 18.12 -5.76
N ASN A 146 24.90 16.84 -5.46
CA ASN A 146 24.69 15.84 -6.49
C ASN A 146 23.42 16.11 -7.34
N LEU A 147 22.34 16.61 -6.74
CA LEU A 147 21.14 17.02 -7.49
C LEU A 147 21.37 18.24 -8.37
N GLN A 148 22.16 19.22 -7.92
CA GLN A 148 22.57 20.35 -8.73
C GLN A 148 23.41 19.92 -9.94
N LEU A 149 24.35 18.99 -9.73
CA LEU A 149 25.14 18.41 -10.81
C LEU A 149 24.25 17.63 -11.79
N ALA A 150 23.32 16.81 -11.30
CA ALA A 150 22.36 16.09 -12.14
C ALA A 150 21.50 17.05 -12.97
N ALA A 151 20.94 18.10 -12.35
CA ALA A 151 20.17 19.13 -13.03
C ALA A 151 20.99 19.96 -14.03
N LYS A 152 22.30 20.12 -13.80
CA LYS A 152 23.21 20.77 -14.76
C LYS A 152 23.45 19.90 -15.99
N MET A 153 23.55 18.58 -15.81
CA MET A 153 23.68 17.64 -16.94
C MET A 153 22.37 17.57 -17.73
N GLU A 154 21.22 17.66 -17.06
CA GLU A 154 19.90 17.55 -17.68
C GLU A 154 18.94 18.64 -17.19
N PRO A 155 19.07 19.88 -17.68
CA PRO A 155 18.28 21.02 -17.20
C PRO A 155 16.79 20.93 -17.57
N ALA A 156 16.42 20.07 -18.51
CA ALA A 156 15.03 19.79 -18.86
C ALA A 156 14.34 18.79 -17.90
N ASN A 157 15.12 18.05 -17.10
CA ASN A 157 14.57 17.04 -16.19
C ASN A 157 13.89 17.71 -14.98
N GLN A 158 12.55 17.66 -14.96
CA GLN A 158 11.74 18.24 -13.89
C GLN A 158 11.84 17.47 -12.57
N THR A 159 12.15 16.17 -12.62
CA THR A 159 12.35 15.33 -11.43
C THR A 159 13.54 15.83 -10.62
N PHE A 160 14.66 16.14 -11.28
CA PHE A 160 15.86 16.66 -10.62
C PHE A 160 15.60 18.00 -9.93
N LYS A 161 14.88 18.90 -10.59
CA LYS A 161 14.49 20.21 -10.01
C LYS A 161 13.60 20.04 -8.79
N ARG A 162 12.58 19.18 -8.88
CA ARG A 162 11.65 18.90 -7.76
C ARG A 162 12.40 18.31 -6.56
N LYS A 163 13.27 17.32 -6.78
CA LYS A 163 14.08 16.69 -5.72
C LYS A 163 15.07 17.67 -5.10
N LEU A 164 15.68 18.55 -5.90
CA LEU A 164 16.55 19.60 -5.40
C LEU A 164 15.82 20.54 -4.43
N ALA A 165 14.60 20.98 -4.80
CA ALA A 165 13.77 21.81 -3.95
C ALA A 165 13.34 21.10 -2.64
N GLU A 166 13.01 19.81 -2.72
CA GLU A 166 12.70 18.98 -1.55
C GLU A 166 13.88 18.93 -0.56
N VAL A 167 15.09 18.68 -1.07
CA VAL A 167 16.31 18.65 -0.25
C VAL A 167 16.63 20.02 0.34
N ASP A 168 16.42 21.11 -0.41
CA ASP A 168 16.60 22.47 0.08
C ASP A 168 15.68 22.79 1.25
N GLU A 169 14.41 22.41 1.17
CA GLU A 169 13.45 22.64 2.25
C GLU A 169 13.81 21.80 3.49
N ILE A 170 14.25 20.55 3.31
CA ILE A 170 14.72 19.71 4.42
C ILE A 170 15.92 20.36 5.13
N ILE A 171 16.90 20.87 4.38
CA ILE A 171 18.07 21.56 4.95
C ILE A 171 17.62 22.80 5.75
N LYS A 172 16.70 23.59 5.20
CA LYS A 172 16.16 24.79 5.85
C LYS A 172 15.45 24.44 7.17
N LEU A 173 14.56 23.46 7.17
CA LEU A 173 13.86 23.01 8.37
C LEU A 173 14.82 22.50 9.45
N LYS A 174 15.86 21.74 9.06
CA LYS A 174 16.88 21.27 9.99
C LYS A 174 17.73 22.39 10.61
N LYS A 175 17.98 23.47 9.86
CA LYS A 175 18.67 24.65 10.40
C LYS A 175 17.79 25.37 11.43
N GLN A 176 16.49 25.51 11.16
CA GLN A 176 15.56 26.16 12.10
C GLN A 176 15.42 25.38 13.41
N GLN A 177 15.41 24.04 13.35
CA GLN A 177 15.38 23.19 14.56
C GLN A 177 16.65 23.26 15.41
N LYS A 178 17.80 23.66 14.84
CA LYS A 178 19.07 23.78 15.57
C LYS A 178 19.27 25.14 16.25
N VAL A 179 18.48 26.16 15.92
CA VAL A 179 18.63 27.52 16.45
C VAL A 179 17.67 27.79 17.61
N GLY A 180 16.67 26.92 17.82
CA GLY A 180 15.67 27.05 18.89
C GLY A 180 15.89 26.14 20.12
N GLY A 181 17.13 25.65 20.35
CA GLY A 181 17.48 24.77 21.45
C GLY A 181 18.67 25.30 22.26
#